data_AF-A0A9E2YP12-F1
#
_entry.id   AF-A0A9E2YP12-F1
#
_cell.length_a   1.000
_cell.length_b   1.000
_cell.length_c   1.000
_cell.angle_alpha   90.00
_cell.angle_beta   90.00
_cell.angle_gamma   90.00
#
_symmetry.space_group_name_H-M   'P 1'
#
loop_
_entity.id
_entity.type
_entity.pdbx_description
1 polymer ?
#
loop_
_entity_poly.entity_id
_entity_poly.type
_entity_poly.pdbx_seq_one_letter_code
_entity_poly.pdbx_strand_id
1 'polypeptide(L)'
;MATLAILNTLIANRTLVSAGEQTTNYDPDHYLLRPIASEDIFYYSKYIDNARMVRKADPKVRRAQGWMISASLCSAILLVALMLPSLYTAFSGYQLESLRQENARLSSEIATLSLQEEKILSPQHIEELSHKQAYIDPDPANIVYLEGKRDAVAKRMAFNLKEQAR
;
A
#
# COMPACT_ATOMS: atom_id res chain seq x y z
N MET A 1 10.87 4.42 -28.15
CA MET A 1 11.08 4.66 -29.60
C MET A 1 9.79 5.02 -30.35
N ALA A 2 8.63 4.41 -30.05
CA ALA A 2 7.38 4.71 -30.78
C ALA A 2 6.76 6.09 -30.51
N THR A 3 7.02 6.69 -29.34
CA THR A 3 6.43 7.99 -28.94
C THR A 3 7.06 9.18 -29.67
N LEU A 4 8.35 9.12 -30.02
CA LEU A 4 9.05 10.19 -30.76
C LEU A 4 8.63 10.25 -32.24
N ALA A 5 8.26 9.12 -32.84
CA ALA A 5 7.83 9.07 -34.24
C ALA A 5 6.51 9.82 -34.47
N ILE A 6 5.57 9.72 -33.53
CA ILE A 6 4.26 10.37 -33.63
C ILE A 6 4.40 11.90 -33.58
N LEU A 7 5.29 12.41 -32.73
CA LEU A 7 5.50 13.85 -32.59
C LEU A 7 6.12 14.46 -33.87
N ASN A 8 7.05 13.76 -34.52
CA ASN A 8 7.73 14.25 -35.72
C ASN A 8 6.78 14.33 -36.94
N THR A 9 5.85 13.38 -37.06
CA THR A 9 4.84 13.40 -38.13
C THR A 9 3.83 14.55 -38.01
N LEU A 10 3.57 15.02 -36.78
CA LEU A 10 2.58 16.08 -36.54
C LEU A 10 3.13 17.48 -36.82
N ILE A 11 4.45 17.66 -36.70
CA ILE A 11 5.15 18.93 -36.99
C ILE A 11 5.38 19.09 -38.50
N ALA A 12 5.74 18.01 -39.20
CA ALA A 12 5.97 18.02 -40.66
C ALA A 12 4.71 18.37 -41.47
N ASN A 13 3.52 17.98 -41.00
CA ASN A 13 2.26 18.28 -41.69
C ASN A 13 1.84 19.76 -41.57
N ARG A 14 2.37 20.51 -40.60
CA ARG A 14 2.04 21.94 -40.43
C ARG A 14 2.86 22.86 -41.33
N THR A 15 4.07 22.47 -41.73
CA THR A 15 4.95 23.32 -42.55
C THR A 15 4.60 23.29 -44.05
N LEU A 16 3.88 22.27 -44.52
CA LEU A 16 3.47 22.14 -45.93
C LEU A 16 2.27 23.02 -46.31
N VAL A 17 1.58 23.62 -45.33
CA VAL A 17 0.37 24.43 -45.56
C VAL A 17 0.69 25.91 -45.83
N SER A 18 1.95 26.34 -45.71
CA SER A 18 2.33 27.76 -45.86
C SER A 18 3.24 28.06 -47.07
N ALA A 19 3.30 27.18 -48.07
CA ALA A 19 4.21 27.32 -49.22
C ALA A 19 3.51 27.50 -50.58
N GLY A 20 2.47 28.33 -50.64
CA GLY A 20 1.92 28.90 -51.89
C GLY A 20 1.31 30.25 -51.50
N GLU A 21 1.79 31.40 -51.98
CA GLU A 21 1.86 31.85 -53.36
C GLU A 21 3.04 32.84 -53.53
N GLN A 22 3.89 32.61 -54.53
CA GLN A 22 4.75 33.65 -55.10
C GLN A 22 4.46 33.70 -56.59
N THR A 23 3.72 34.72 -57.03
CA THR A 23 3.46 35.00 -58.44
C THR A 23 4.63 35.80 -59.02
N THR A 24 5.60 35.12 -59.62
CA THR A 24 6.62 35.78 -60.45
C THR A 24 6.03 36.08 -61.81
N ASN A 25 6.06 37.36 -62.19
CA ASN A 25 5.65 37.87 -63.50
C ASN A 25 6.60 37.28 -64.58
N TYR A 26 6.13 36.31 -65.35
CA TYR A 26 6.89 35.55 -66.33
C TYR A 26 6.55 36.04 -67.74
N ASP A 27 7.56 36.52 -68.48
CA ASP A 27 7.45 36.92 -69.88
C ASP A 27 7.49 35.64 -70.75
N PRO A 28 6.37 35.24 -71.40
CA PRO A 28 6.17 33.87 -71.87
C PRO A 28 7.00 33.47 -73.09
N ASP A 29 7.55 34.44 -73.82
CA ASP A 29 7.96 34.20 -75.22
C ASP A 29 9.49 34.12 -75.41
N HIS A 30 10.30 34.31 -74.37
CA HIS A 30 11.76 34.41 -74.52
C HIS A 30 12.50 33.06 -74.53
N TYR A 31 11.86 31.95 -74.15
CA TYR A 31 12.52 30.63 -73.98
C TYR A 31 11.72 29.43 -74.51
N LEU A 32 10.89 29.60 -75.54
CA LEU A 32 10.09 28.50 -76.07
C LEU A 32 10.98 27.49 -76.84
N LEU A 33 11.14 26.29 -76.25
CA LEU A 33 11.76 25.13 -76.89
C LEU A 33 10.83 24.53 -77.95
N ARG A 34 11.37 23.72 -78.87
CA ARG A 34 10.54 22.94 -79.81
C ARG A 34 9.60 22.03 -79.00
N PRO A 35 8.28 22.07 -79.22
CA PRO A 35 7.35 21.26 -78.45
C PRO A 35 7.64 19.77 -78.67
N ILE A 36 7.73 19.02 -77.58
CA ILE A 36 7.85 17.56 -77.63
C ILE A 36 6.46 16.94 -77.72
N ALA A 37 6.36 15.75 -78.31
CA ALA A 37 5.08 15.05 -78.39
C ALA A 37 4.48 14.90 -76.98
N SER A 38 3.18 15.21 -76.83
CA SER A 38 2.40 15.20 -75.59
C SER A 38 2.57 16.37 -74.59
N GLU A 39 3.30 17.43 -74.96
CA GLU A 39 3.45 18.62 -74.11
C GLU A 39 2.14 19.42 -73.90
N ASP A 40 1.18 19.29 -74.82
CA ASP A 40 -0.13 19.97 -74.74
C ASP A 40 -1.22 19.15 -74.01
N ILE A 41 -0.86 18.02 -73.37
CA ILE A 41 -1.83 17.19 -72.66
C ILE A 41 -1.99 17.70 -71.22
N PHE A 42 -2.91 18.64 -71.06
CA PHE A 42 -3.32 19.09 -69.73
C PHE A 42 -4.22 18.05 -69.07
N TYR A 43 -3.72 17.39 -68.02
CA TYR A 43 -4.54 16.53 -67.16
C TYR A 43 -5.43 17.41 -66.28
N TYR A 44 -6.74 17.34 -66.51
CA TYR A 44 -7.71 17.95 -65.60
C TYR A 44 -7.75 17.17 -64.28
N SER A 45 -7.12 17.73 -63.24
CA SER A 45 -7.25 17.22 -61.88
C SER A 45 -8.47 17.86 -61.22
N LYS A 46 -9.55 17.10 -61.09
CA LYS A 46 -10.73 17.53 -60.34
C LYS A 46 -10.38 17.62 -58.85
N TYR A 47 -10.34 18.82 -58.30
CA TYR A 47 -10.21 19.02 -56.85
C TYR A 47 -11.47 18.52 -56.15
N ILE A 48 -11.34 17.43 -55.39
CA ILE A 48 -12.40 16.94 -54.51
C ILE A 48 -12.22 17.62 -53.15
N ASP A 49 -13.00 18.68 -52.91
CA ASP A 49 -13.06 19.33 -51.61
C ASP A 49 -13.95 18.52 -50.65
N ASN A 50 -13.30 17.84 -49.70
CA ASN A 50 -13.97 17.07 -48.64
C ASN A 50 -14.07 17.86 -47.32
N ALA A 51 -13.76 19.16 -47.29
CA ALA A 51 -13.69 19.94 -46.06
C ALA A 51 -15.04 20.02 -45.32
N ARG A 52 -16.17 19.86 -46.02
CA ARG A 52 -17.52 19.89 -45.44
C ARG A 52 -18.12 18.51 -45.17
N MET A 53 -17.35 17.44 -45.35
CA MET A 53 -17.84 16.08 -45.22
C MET A 53 -17.87 15.65 -43.75
N VAL A 54 -19.04 15.69 -43.12
CA VAL A 54 -19.24 15.18 -41.76
C VAL A 54 -19.31 13.65 -41.82
N ARG A 55 -18.32 12.97 -41.23
CA ARG A 55 -18.34 11.50 -41.11
C ARG A 55 -19.52 11.09 -40.25
N LYS A 56 -20.47 10.35 -40.83
CA LYS A 56 -21.56 9.74 -40.06
C LYS A 56 -20.96 8.65 -39.17
N ALA A 57 -21.08 8.80 -37.86
CA ALA A 57 -20.57 7.80 -36.94
C ALA A 57 -21.37 6.50 -37.06
N ASP A 58 -20.70 5.41 -37.45
CA ASP A 58 -21.34 4.09 -37.51
C ASP A 58 -21.59 3.56 -36.08
N PRO A 59 -22.85 3.28 -35.70
CA PRO A 59 -23.19 2.84 -34.35
C PRO A 59 -22.61 1.45 -34.02
N LYS A 60 -22.36 0.62 -35.04
CA LYS A 60 -21.76 -0.70 -34.90
C LYS A 60 -20.31 -0.62 -34.42
N VAL A 61 -19.53 0.32 -34.98
CA VAL A 61 -18.12 0.53 -34.62
C VAL A 61 -18.01 1.06 -33.19
N ARG A 62 -18.86 2.01 -32.79
CA ARG A 62 -18.89 2.53 -31.42
C ARG A 62 -19.21 1.45 -30.39
N ARG A 63 -20.15 0.56 -30.70
CA ARG A 63 -20.46 -0.58 -29.83
C ARG A 63 -19.27 -1.53 -29.72
N ALA A 64 -18.67 -1.93 -30.84
CA ALA A 64 -17.50 -2.82 -30.84
C ALA A 64 -16.32 -2.24 -30.04
N GLN A 65 -16.06 -0.95 -30.16
CA GLN A 65 -15.03 -0.24 -29.39
C GLN A 65 -15.35 -0.24 -27.89
N GLY A 66 -16.61 0.00 -27.51
CA GLY A 66 -17.04 -0.06 -26.12
C GLY A 66 -16.81 -1.43 -25.48
N TRP A 67 -17.15 -2.51 -26.20
CA TRP A 67 -16.95 -3.88 -25.73
C TRP A 67 -15.46 -4.23 -25.54
N MET A 68 -14.59 -3.81 -26.45
CA MET A 68 -13.14 -4.04 -26.31
C MET A 68 -12.56 -3.33 -25.09
N ILE A 69 -12.96 -2.08 -24.86
CA ILE A 69 -12.51 -1.30 -23.69
C ILE A 69 -13.01 -1.95 -22.41
N SER A 70 -14.30 -2.32 -22.34
CA SER A 70 -14.86 -2.97 -21.16
C SER A 70 -14.23 -4.34 -20.89
N ALA A 71 -13.96 -5.13 -21.94
CA ALA A 71 -13.30 -6.42 -21.81
C ALA A 71 -11.87 -6.28 -21.27
N SER A 72 -11.10 -5.32 -21.79
CA SER A 72 -9.77 -5.01 -21.28
C SER A 72 -9.81 -4.59 -19.81
N LEU A 73 -10.73 -3.70 -19.44
CA LEU A 73 -10.85 -3.25 -18.05
C LEU A 73 -11.26 -4.39 -17.12
N CYS A 74 -12.24 -5.20 -17.53
CA CYS A 74 -12.69 -6.36 -16.76
C CYS A 74 -11.56 -7.37 -16.57
N SER A 75 -10.75 -7.63 -17.60
CA SER A 75 -9.59 -8.53 -17.51
C SER A 75 -8.54 -8.01 -16.52
N ALA A 76 -8.27 -6.70 -16.51
CA ALA A 76 -7.34 -6.10 -15.56
C ALA A 76 -7.84 -6.22 -14.12
N ILE A 77 -9.12 -5.93 -13.88
CA ILE A 77 -9.75 -6.07 -12.56
C ILE A 77 -9.70 -7.53 -12.09
N LEU A 78 -10.00 -8.48 -12.97
CA LEU A 78 -9.98 -9.90 -12.66
C LEU A 78 -8.58 -10.37 -12.26
N LEU A 79 -7.54 -9.93 -12.97
CA LEU A 79 -6.15 -10.24 -12.63
C LEU A 79 -5.76 -9.69 -11.26
N VAL A 80 -6.13 -8.45 -10.96
CA VAL A 80 -5.89 -7.85 -9.64
C VAL A 80 -6.63 -8.64 -8.56
N ALA A 81 -7.92 -8.93 -8.75
CA ALA A 81 -8.73 -9.70 -7.81
C ALA A 81 -8.15 -11.11 -7.56
N LEU A 82 -7.58 -11.76 -8.57
CA LEU A 82 -6.94 -13.07 -8.41
C LEU A 82 -5.63 -13.00 -7.60
N MET A 83 -4.94 -11.87 -7.64
CA MET A 83 -3.71 -11.65 -6.86
C MET A 83 -3.98 -11.25 -5.41
N LEU A 84 -5.10 -10.60 -5.09
CA LEU A 84 -5.44 -10.16 -3.72
C LEU A 84 -5.34 -11.25 -2.63
N PRO A 85 -5.85 -12.48 -2.82
CA PRO A 85 -5.76 -13.55 -1.83
C PRO A 85 -4.31 -13.92 -1.49
N SER A 86 -3.41 -13.87 -2.48
CA SER A 86 -1.99 -14.18 -2.26
C SER A 86 -1.31 -13.17 -1.33
N LEU A 87 -1.67 -11.89 -1.44
CA LEU A 87 -1.17 -10.82 -0.57
C LEU A 87 -1.77 -10.96 0.85
N TYR A 88 -3.06 -11.25 0.93
CA TYR A 88 -3.75 -11.42 2.22
C TYR A 88 -3.18 -12.61 3.01
N THR A 89 -2.98 -13.75 2.35
CA THR A 89 -2.40 -14.95 2.96
C THR A 89 -0.95 -14.73 3.40
N ALA A 90 -0.15 -14.00 2.62
CA ALA A 90 1.20 -13.63 3.02
C ALA A 90 1.19 -12.75 4.29
N PHE A 91 0.30 -11.75 4.35
CA PHE A 91 0.18 -10.88 5.51
C PHE A 91 -0.29 -11.62 6.78
N SER A 92 -1.27 -12.52 6.64
CA SER A 92 -1.70 -13.36 7.76
C SER A 92 -0.60 -14.31 8.24
N GLY A 93 0.27 -14.77 7.32
CA GLY A 93 1.42 -15.61 7.66
C GLY A 93 2.39 -14.90 8.60
N TYR A 94 2.69 -13.63 8.36
CA TYR A 94 3.56 -12.85 9.26
C TYR A 94 2.97 -12.68 10.65
N GLN A 95 1.67 -12.38 10.74
CA GLN A 95 1.00 -12.28 12.04
C GLN A 95 0.99 -13.61 12.79
N LEU A 96 0.76 -14.71 12.07
CA LEU A 96 0.81 -16.05 12.65
C LEU A 96 2.22 -16.37 13.18
N GLU A 97 3.25 -16.01 12.43
CA GLU A 97 4.63 -16.25 12.83
C GLU A 97 5.03 -15.41 14.04
N SER A 98 4.64 -14.13 14.09
CA SER A 98 4.88 -13.30 15.28
C SER A 98 4.16 -13.86 16.52
N LEU A 99 2.91 -14.30 16.38
CA LEU A 99 2.17 -14.94 17.47
C LEU A 99 2.83 -16.24 17.91
N ARG A 100 3.36 -17.03 16.98
CA ARG A 100 4.04 -18.30 17.27
C ARG A 100 5.33 -18.06 18.05
N GLN A 101 6.10 -17.03 17.68
CA GLN A 101 7.31 -16.64 18.40
C GLN A 101 7.00 -16.15 19.81
N GLU A 102 5.95 -15.33 19.96
CA GLU A 102 5.52 -14.86 21.27
C GLU A 102 5.04 -16.01 22.17
N ASN A 103 4.26 -16.94 21.63
CA ASN A 103 3.82 -18.12 22.36
C ASN A 103 5.00 -18.99 22.83
N ALA A 104 5.98 -19.23 21.93
CA ALA A 104 7.18 -19.98 22.28
C ALA A 104 7.98 -19.28 23.38
N ARG A 105 8.14 -17.95 23.30
CA ARG A 105 8.80 -17.15 24.34
C ARG A 105 8.08 -17.28 25.69
N LEU A 106 6.76 -17.06 25.72
CA LEU A 106 5.97 -17.15 26.95
C LEU A 106 6.00 -18.56 27.55
N SER A 107 5.96 -19.62 26.73
CA SER A 107 6.09 -20.99 27.22
C SER A 107 7.44 -21.26 27.88
N SER A 108 8.52 -20.70 27.32
CA SER A 108 9.85 -20.81 27.91
C SER A 108 9.94 -20.05 29.23
N GLU A 109 9.31 -18.88 29.32
CA GLU A 109 9.27 -18.07 30.53
C GLU A 109 8.50 -18.79 31.65
N ILE A 110 7.33 -19.36 31.34
CA ILE A 110 6.56 -20.19 32.29
C ILE A 110 7.39 -21.37 32.78
N ALA A 111 8.09 -22.08 31.88
CA ALA A 111 8.97 -23.18 32.25
C ALA A 111 10.12 -22.71 33.17
N THR A 112 10.70 -21.54 32.92
CA THR A 112 11.76 -21.01 33.79
C THR A 112 11.24 -20.56 35.15
N LEU A 113 10.07 -19.92 35.21
CA LEU A 113 9.46 -19.44 36.44
C LEU A 113 9.00 -20.60 37.32
N SER A 114 8.42 -21.65 36.73
CA SER A 114 8.03 -22.86 37.47
C SER A 114 9.25 -23.55 38.10
N LEU A 115 10.38 -23.65 37.39
CA LEU A 115 11.62 -24.17 37.96
C LEU A 115 12.16 -23.30 39.12
N GLN A 116 12.03 -21.98 39.01
CA GLN A 116 12.42 -21.06 40.09
C GLN A 116 11.49 -21.20 41.30
N GLU A 117 10.19 -21.32 41.06
CA GLU A 117 9.18 -21.51 42.10
C GLU A 117 9.43 -22.83 42.84
N GLU A 118 9.65 -23.94 42.13
CA GLU A 118 9.98 -25.24 42.73
C GLU A 118 11.27 -25.16 43.57
N LYS A 119 12.28 -24.41 43.10
CA LYS A 119 13.52 -24.23 43.84
C LYS A 119 13.29 -23.50 45.17
N ILE A 120 12.45 -22.47 45.17
CA ILE A 120 12.12 -21.69 46.38
C ILE A 120 11.19 -22.49 47.31
N LEU A 121 10.21 -23.20 46.76
CA LEU A 121 9.27 -24.04 47.51
C LEU A 121 9.87 -25.36 47.99
N SER A 122 11.09 -25.70 47.56
CA SER A 122 11.72 -26.95 47.99
C SER A 122 11.85 -26.99 49.53
N PRO A 123 11.45 -28.10 50.18
CA PRO A 123 11.41 -28.19 51.63
C PRO A 123 12.79 -27.96 52.27
N GLN A 124 13.85 -28.42 51.59
CA GLN A 124 15.23 -28.19 52.01
C GLN A 124 15.58 -26.69 52.03
N HIS A 125 15.11 -25.91 51.06
CA HIS A 125 15.36 -24.47 51.03
C HIS A 125 14.58 -23.73 52.11
N ILE A 126 13.35 -24.16 52.39
CA ILE A 126 12.52 -23.61 53.47
C ILE A 126 13.16 -23.88 54.84
N GLU A 127 13.71 -25.09 55.05
CA GLU A 127 14.42 -25.46 56.28
C GLU A 127 15.72 -24.64 56.45
N GLU A 128 16.49 -24.43 55.38
CA GLU A 128 17.65 -23.53 55.44
C GLU A 128 17.26 -22.08 55.80
N LEU A 129 16.14 -21.59 55.24
CA LEU A 129 15.63 -20.25 55.54
C LEU A 129 15.12 -20.14 56.98
N SER A 130 14.42 -21.16 57.50
CA SER A 130 13.94 -21.19 58.87
C SER A 130 15.09 -21.12 59.87
N HIS A 131 16.16 -21.89 59.62
CA HIS A 131 17.38 -21.85 60.42
C HIS A 131 18.09 -20.48 60.35
N LYS A 132 18.21 -19.87 59.17
CA LYS A 132 18.86 -18.55 59.00
C LYS A 132 18.08 -17.41 59.65
N GLN A 133 16.75 -17.45 59.61
CA GLN A 133 15.89 -16.41 60.18
C GLN A 133 15.48 -16.71 61.63
N ALA A 134 16.04 -17.75 62.23
CA ALA A 134 15.72 -18.22 63.59
C ALA A 134 14.21 -18.42 63.80
N TYR A 135 13.50 -18.90 62.76
CA TYR A 135 12.13 -19.33 62.90
C TYR A 135 12.12 -20.66 63.66
N ILE A 136 11.68 -20.59 64.91
CA ILE A 136 11.48 -21.75 65.78
C ILE A 136 10.10 -22.30 65.44
N ASP A 137 9.99 -23.59 65.13
CA ASP A 137 8.69 -24.25 65.01
C ASP A 137 7.95 -24.11 66.35
N PRO A 138 6.85 -23.36 66.42
CA PRO A 138 6.13 -23.19 67.66
C PRO A 138 5.56 -24.54 68.09
N ASP A 139 5.66 -24.84 69.38
CA ASP A 139 4.91 -25.93 70.01
C ASP A 139 3.42 -25.78 69.61
N PRO A 140 2.73 -26.82 69.11
CA PRO A 140 1.34 -26.75 68.65
C PRO A 140 0.34 -26.11 69.65
N ALA A 141 0.69 -26.00 70.92
CA ALA A 141 -0.09 -25.30 71.94
C ALA A 141 0.11 -23.77 71.99
N ASN A 142 1.13 -23.22 71.33
CA ASN A 142 1.53 -21.82 71.44
C ASN A 142 1.07 -20.99 70.23
N ILE A 143 -0.17 -20.49 70.29
CA ILE A 143 -0.75 -19.63 69.26
C ILE A 143 -0.33 -18.18 69.53
N VAL A 144 0.61 -17.66 68.75
CA VAL A 144 1.00 -16.25 68.80
C VAL A 144 0.06 -15.44 67.91
N TYR A 145 -0.89 -14.72 68.51
CA TYR A 145 -1.70 -13.74 67.80
C TYR A 145 -0.85 -12.52 67.48
N LEU A 146 -0.55 -12.31 66.20
CA LEU A 146 0.03 -11.06 65.73
C LEU A 146 -1.07 -9.99 65.80
N GLU A 147 -1.08 -9.20 66.88
CA GLU A 147 -1.91 -7.99 66.95
C GLU A 147 -1.56 -7.12 65.74
N GLY A 148 -2.54 -6.95 64.87
CA GLY A 148 -2.36 -6.31 63.59
C GLY A 148 -1.84 -4.90 63.80
N LYS A 149 -0.67 -4.60 63.21
CA LYS A 149 -0.10 -3.26 63.06
C LYS A 149 -1.11 -2.22 62.52
N ARG A 150 -2.24 -2.67 61.94
CA ARG A 150 -3.41 -1.87 61.61
C ARG A 150 -4.06 -1.17 62.81
N ASP A 151 -4.14 -1.80 63.98
CA ASP A 151 -4.77 -1.20 65.16
C ASP A 151 -3.89 -0.11 65.78
N ALA A 152 -2.56 -0.28 65.71
CA ALA A 152 -1.59 0.75 66.10
C ALA A 152 -1.63 1.98 65.17
N VAL A 153 -1.83 1.77 63.86
CA VAL A 153 -1.96 2.85 62.87
C VAL A 153 -3.34 3.53 62.95
N ALA A 154 -4.41 2.78 63.21
CA ALA A 154 -5.76 3.30 63.39
C ALA A 154 -5.88 4.15 64.67
N LYS A 155 -5.28 3.72 65.80
CA LYS A 155 -5.19 4.53 67.03
C LYS A 155 -4.39 5.82 66.82
N ARG A 156 -3.29 5.78 66.05
CA ARG A 156 -2.50 6.97 65.71
C ARG A 156 -3.26 7.96 64.81
N MET A 157 -4.02 7.48 63.83
CA MET A 157 -4.87 8.35 63.00
C MET A 157 -6.02 8.97 63.81
N ALA A 158 -6.66 8.20 64.68
CA ALA A 158 -7.75 8.69 65.53
C ALA A 158 -7.27 9.75 66.56
N PHE A 159 -6.03 9.62 67.05
CA PHE A 159 -5.43 10.62 67.94
C PHE A 159 -5.18 11.96 67.21
N ASN A 160 -4.58 11.91 66.01
CA ASN A 160 -4.30 13.12 65.21
C ASN A 160 -5.58 13.87 64.77
N LEU A 161 -6.66 13.15 64.45
CA LEU A 161 -7.94 13.77 64.07
C LEU A 161 -8.63 14.48 65.24
N LYS A 162 -8.38 14.04 66.49
CA LYS A 162 -8.95 14.65 67.69
C LYS A 162 -8.18 15.89 68.14
N GLU A 163 -6.89 15.96 67.81
CA GLU A 163 -6.03 17.12 68.08
C GLU A 163 -6.24 18.26 67.08
N GLN A 164 -6.66 17.95 65.85
CA GLN A 164 -7.03 18.95 64.83
C GLN A 164 -8.45 19.51 64.98
N ALA A 165 -9.29 18.91 65.83
CA ALA A 165 -10.68 19.30 66.04
C ALA A 165 -10.91 20.16 67.30
N ARG A 166 -9.84 20.74 67.86
CA ARG A 166 -9.86 21.62 69.03
C ARG A 166 -9.11 22.91 68.72
#